data_AF-A0A933GMT3-F1
#
_entry.id   AF-A0A933GMT3-F1
#
_cell.length_a   1.000
_cell.length_b   1.000
_cell.length_c   1.000
_cell.angle_alpha   90.00
_cell.angle_beta   90.00
_cell.angle_gamma   90.00
#
_symmetry.space_group_name_H-M   'P 1'
#
loop_
_entity.id
_entity.type
_entity.pdbx_description
1 polymer ?
#
loop_
_entity_poly.entity_id
_entity_poly.type
_entity_poly.pdbx_seq_one_letter_code
_entity_poly.pdbx_strand_id
1 'polypeptide(L)'
;MVKLSRSSDRSITLFVILWLLVFFYETFRLHYLSPLLGRELPKLNFLFPPAGWIMFYNVDAGYGFAQVYGVKDNTPTELDPHQIFRTKAVGYDNLRRNVLIEVLSPHHATNFCRYLRWKFPAYDDFAVVEAGYPDVIRAPTQVGGRVAYTCGTRSPLETPG
;
A
#
# COMPACT_ATOMS: atom_id res chain seq x y z
N MET A 1 39.36 10.78 -10.97
CA MET A 1 39.15 11.68 -9.80
C MET A 1 38.08 12.70 -10.21
N VAL A 2 36.82 12.46 -9.84
CA VAL A 2 35.71 13.35 -10.22
C VAL A 2 35.73 14.57 -9.32
N LYS A 3 35.97 15.75 -9.88
CA LYS A 3 35.94 17.03 -9.17
C LYS A 3 34.47 17.39 -8.93
N LEU A 4 33.89 16.89 -7.83
CA LEU A 4 32.56 17.29 -7.39
C LEU A 4 32.56 18.81 -7.13
N SER A 5 31.74 19.52 -7.91
CA SER A 5 31.60 20.96 -7.82
C SER A 5 30.98 21.34 -6.48
N ARG A 6 31.73 22.09 -5.66
CA ARG A 6 31.35 22.60 -4.32
C ARG A 6 30.01 23.37 -4.30
N SER A 7 29.50 23.78 -5.46
CA SER A 7 28.21 24.45 -5.63
C SER A 7 27.02 23.48 -5.58
N SER A 8 27.19 22.25 -6.09
CA SER A 8 26.13 21.23 -6.10
C SER A 8 25.76 20.79 -4.68
N ASP A 9 26.76 20.62 -3.82
CA ASP A 9 26.57 20.16 -2.44
C ASP A 9 25.78 21.17 -1.59
N ARG A 10 26.00 22.48 -1.82
CA ARG A 10 25.28 23.54 -1.10
C ARG A 10 23.82 23.62 -1.51
N SER A 11 23.51 23.49 -2.79
CA SER A 11 22.14 23.50 -3.30
C SER A 11 21.35 22.29 -2.80
N ILE A 12 21.97 21.10 -2.82
CA ILE A 12 21.35 19.88 -2.27
C ILE A 12 21.12 20.04 -0.76
N THR A 13 22.10 20.54 -0.02
CA THR A 13 21.97 20.78 1.42
C THR A 13 20.83 21.77 1.73
N LEU A 14 20.77 22.89 1.00
CA LEU A 14 19.70 23.88 1.16
C LEU A 14 18.32 23.28 0.85
N PHE A 15 18.22 22.50 -0.23
CA PHE A 15 17.01 21.79 -0.60
C PHE A 15 16.57 20.82 0.51
N VAL A 16 17.48 20.00 1.04
CA VAL A 16 17.18 19.04 2.11
C VAL A 16 16.70 19.76 3.37
N ILE A 17 17.34 20.87 3.76
CA ILE A 17 16.94 21.67 4.93
C ILE A 17 15.52 22.23 4.73
N LEU A 18 15.25 22.87 3.59
CA LEU A 18 13.93 23.42 3.30
C LEU A 18 12.86 22.32 3.25
N TRP A 19 13.18 21.17 2.67
CA TRP A 19 12.31 20.01 2.62
C TRP A 19 11.97 19.48 4.02
N LEU A 20 12.98 19.33 4.90
CA LEU A 20 12.78 18.90 6.28
C LEU A 20 11.92 19.88 7.07
N LEU A 21 12.09 21.19 6.87
CA LEU A 21 11.28 22.21 7.53
C LEU A 21 9.81 22.12 7.10
N VAL A 22 9.53 21.96 5.80
CA VAL A 22 8.17 21.79 5.27
C VAL A 22 7.55 20.48 5.79
N PHE A 23 8.31 19.38 5.77
CA PHE A 23 7.85 18.09 6.27
C PHE A 23 7.52 18.15 7.78
N PHE A 24 8.39 18.78 8.57
CA PHE A 24 8.19 18.95 10.00
C PHE A 24 6.96 19.83 10.28
N TYR A 25 6.80 20.93 9.54
CA TYR A 25 5.61 21.77 9.64
C TYR A 25 4.33 20.98 9.36
N GLU A 26 4.26 20.24 8.25
CA GLU A 26 3.06 19.46 7.89
C GLU A 26 2.77 18.36 8.93
N THR A 27 3.80 17.67 9.42
CA THR A 27 3.68 16.65 10.46
C THR A 27 3.16 17.25 11.77
N PHE A 28 3.75 18.38 12.19
CA PHE A 28 3.38 19.06 13.42
C PHE A 28 1.97 19.69 13.33
N ARG A 29 1.64 20.26 12.17
CA ARG A 29 0.31 20.81 11.86
C ARG A 29 -0.77 19.75 11.98
N LEU A 30 -0.57 18.59 11.35
CA LEU A 30 -1.57 17.54 11.29
C LEU A 30 -1.77 16.85 12.64
N HIS A 31 -0.69 16.53 13.35
CA HIS A 31 -0.77 15.67 14.54
C HIS A 31 -0.91 16.44 15.86
N TYR A 32 -0.48 17.70 15.91
CA TYR A 32 -0.46 18.46 17.16
C TYR A 32 -1.31 19.71 17.08
N LEU A 33 -1.04 20.61 16.12
CA LEU A 33 -1.75 21.89 16.08
C LEU A 33 -3.22 21.75 15.69
N SER A 34 -3.55 21.01 14.63
CA SER A 34 -4.95 20.91 14.17
C SER A 34 -5.86 20.25 15.23
N PRO A 35 -5.42 19.18 15.93
CA PRO A 35 -6.16 18.65 17.07
C PRO A 35 -6.25 19.62 18.25
N LEU A 36 -5.16 20.32 18.60
CA LEU A 36 -5.14 21.27 19.71
C LEU A 36 -6.04 22.49 19.47
N LEU A 37 -6.14 22.96 18.22
CA LEU A 37 -6.93 24.12 17.82
C LEU A 37 -8.36 23.75 17.39
N GLY A 38 -8.70 22.46 17.33
CA GLY A 38 -10.02 21.97 16.91
C GLY A 38 -10.42 22.37 15.48
N ARG A 39 -9.45 22.74 14.64
CA ARG A 39 -9.68 23.18 13.25
C ARG A 39 -8.49 22.83 12.37
N GLU A 40 -8.76 22.60 11.09
CA GLU A 40 -7.69 22.40 10.12
C GLU A 40 -6.95 23.72 9.85
N LEU A 41 -5.64 23.69 10.08
CA LEU A 41 -4.74 24.78 9.69
C LEU A 41 -4.40 24.71 8.20
N PRO A 42 -4.08 25.86 7.56
CA PRO A 42 -3.78 25.90 6.13
C PRO A 42 -2.64 24.95 5.77
N LYS A 43 -2.90 24.10 4.80
CA LYS A 43 -1.93 23.15 4.26
C LYS A 43 -1.03 23.83 3.25
N LEU A 44 0.26 23.53 3.31
CA LEU A 44 1.15 23.87 2.21
C LEU A 44 0.85 22.91 1.05
N ASN A 45 0.39 23.47 -0.07
CA ASN A 45 0.22 22.74 -1.33
C ASN A 45 1.59 22.45 -1.94
N PHE A 46 2.34 21.57 -1.28
CA PHE A 46 3.64 21.14 -1.72
C PHE A 46 3.47 19.89 -2.58
N LEU A 47 3.89 19.97 -3.84
CA LEU A 47 3.71 18.92 -4.86
C LEU A 47 4.72 17.77 -4.72
N PHE A 48 5.25 17.56 -3.52
CA PHE A 48 6.26 16.55 -3.27
C PHE A 48 5.67 15.44 -2.40
N PRO A 49 5.70 14.18 -2.86
CA PRO A 49 5.18 13.07 -2.07
C PRO A 49 5.92 13.04 -0.71
N PRO A 50 5.22 12.71 0.40
CA PRO A 50 5.80 12.64 1.75
C PRO A 50 7.07 11.77 1.80
N ALA A 51 7.16 10.80 0.90
CA ALA A 51 8.34 10.04 0.59
C ALA A 51 9.15 10.75 -0.51
N GLY A 52 10.00 11.71 -0.13
CA GLY A 52 10.90 12.44 -1.04
C GLY A 52 11.90 11.56 -1.82
N TRP A 53 11.90 10.25 -1.59
CA TRP A 53 12.66 9.29 -2.40
C TRP A 53 11.89 8.84 -3.65
N ILE A 54 10.55 8.79 -3.63
CA ILE A 54 9.72 8.29 -4.75
C ILE A 54 9.88 9.15 -6.01
N MET A 55 10.14 10.45 -5.86
CA MET A 55 10.40 11.35 -6.99
C MET A 55 11.67 11.04 -7.79
N PHE A 56 12.56 10.19 -7.26
CA PHE A 56 13.78 9.77 -7.94
C PHE A 56 13.68 8.39 -8.59
N TYR A 57 12.57 7.67 -8.39
CA TYR A 57 12.32 6.39 -9.04
C TYR A 57 11.42 6.60 -10.24
N ASN A 58 11.78 5.98 -11.38
CA ASN A 58 10.83 5.79 -12.47
C ASN A 58 9.81 4.76 -12.00
N VAL A 59 8.73 5.24 -11.37
CA VAL A 59 7.63 4.38 -10.93
C VAL A 59 6.80 4.05 -12.15
N ASP A 60 6.70 2.77 -12.49
CA ASP A 60 5.85 2.32 -13.58
C ASP A 60 4.42 2.82 -13.40
N ALA A 61 3.76 3.18 -14.51
CA ALA A 61 2.36 3.62 -14.48
C ALA A 61 1.40 2.50 -14.04
N GLY A 62 1.84 1.24 -14.15
CA GLY A 62 1.13 0.08 -13.63
C GLY A 62 1.39 -0.13 -12.14
N TYR A 63 0.34 -0.45 -11.38
CA TYR A 63 0.44 -0.71 -9.94
C TYR A 63 -0.29 -2.01 -9.59
N GLY A 64 0.46 -3.04 -9.19
CA GLY A 64 -0.08 -4.31 -8.70
C GLY A 64 -0.17 -4.34 -7.17
N PHE A 65 -1.18 -5.03 -6.64
CA PHE A 65 -1.41 -5.24 -5.22
C PHE A 65 -2.17 -6.55 -4.99
N ALA A 66 -2.20 -7.04 -3.75
CA ALA A 66 -3.01 -8.19 -3.39
C ALA A 66 -4.29 -7.78 -2.67
N GLN A 67 -5.39 -8.42 -3.03
CA GLN A 67 -6.66 -8.38 -2.31
C GLN A 67 -6.94 -9.76 -1.74
N VAL A 68 -7.53 -9.80 -0.55
CA VAL A 68 -7.91 -11.05 0.10
C VAL A 68 -9.39 -10.98 0.41
N TYR A 69 -10.13 -11.98 -0.05
CA TYR A 69 -11.57 -12.10 0.17
C TYR A 69 -11.84 -13.26 1.12
N GLY A 70 -12.66 -13.03 2.13
CA GLY A 70 -13.32 -14.10 2.89
C GLY A 70 -14.63 -14.45 2.21
N VAL A 71 -14.91 -15.73 2.02
CA VAL A 71 -16.14 -16.21 1.40
C VAL A 71 -16.99 -16.86 2.48
N LYS A 72 -18.21 -16.36 2.63
CA LYS A 72 -19.22 -16.93 3.53
C LYS A 72 -20.53 -17.07 2.78
N ASP A 73 -21.17 -18.22 2.83
CA ASP A 73 -22.43 -18.47 2.12
C ASP A 73 -22.34 -18.09 0.62
N ASN A 74 -21.21 -18.43 -0.02
CA ASN A 74 -20.88 -18.09 -1.41
C ASN A 74 -20.83 -16.58 -1.72
N THR A 75 -20.77 -15.73 -0.70
CA THR A 75 -20.67 -14.28 -0.82
C THR A 75 -19.23 -13.85 -0.46
N PRO A 76 -18.46 -13.31 -1.42
CA PRO A 76 -17.11 -12.81 -1.16
C PRO A 76 -17.16 -11.42 -0.52
N THR A 77 -16.42 -11.26 0.59
CA THR A 77 -16.24 -9.99 1.30
C THR A 77 -14.75 -9.66 1.34
N GLU A 78 -14.37 -8.48 0.83
CA GLU A 78 -12.98 -8.03 0.88
C GLU A 78 -12.55 -7.79 2.33
N LEU A 79 -11.43 -8.40 2.72
CA LEU A 79 -10.83 -8.22 4.03
C LEU A 79 -9.90 -7.01 4.01
N ASP A 80 -10.09 -6.12 4.97
CA ASP A 80 -9.20 -4.98 5.16
C ASP A 80 -7.76 -5.45 5.45
N PRO A 81 -6.75 -5.04 4.65
CA PRO A 81 -5.33 -5.29 4.89
C PRO A 81 -4.86 -5.06 6.33
N HIS A 82 -5.39 -4.04 7.00
CA HIS A 82 -5.05 -3.72 8.39
C HIS A 82 -5.65 -4.72 9.38
N GLN A 83 -6.78 -5.32 9.04
CA GLN A 83 -7.32 -6.44 9.80
C GLN A 83 -6.50 -7.69 9.56
N ILE A 84 -5.93 -7.88 8.36
CA ILE A 84 -5.07 -9.04 8.04
C ILE A 84 -3.74 -8.95 8.77
N PHE A 85 -3.05 -7.81 8.82
CA PHE A 85 -1.80 -7.68 9.56
C PHE A 85 -2.00 -6.97 10.90
N ARG A 86 -1.74 -7.65 12.03
CA ARG A 86 -1.84 -7.07 13.39
C ARG A 86 -0.75 -6.01 13.64
N THR A 87 -0.81 -4.88 12.98
CA THR A 87 0.14 -3.78 13.19
C THR A 87 -0.61 -2.50 13.51
N LYS A 88 -0.28 -1.87 14.64
CA LYS A 88 -0.77 -0.53 14.96
C LYS A 88 -0.33 0.43 13.85
N ALA A 89 -1.25 1.27 13.40
CA ALA A 89 -1.01 2.26 12.37
C ALA A 89 0.08 3.23 12.85
N VAL A 90 1.21 3.26 12.15
CA VAL A 90 2.17 4.36 12.22
C VAL A 90 2.50 4.66 10.76
N GLY A 91 2.23 5.91 10.36
CA GLY A 91 2.07 6.34 8.98
C GLY A 91 3.12 5.79 8.03
N TYR A 92 2.62 5.19 6.93
CA TYR A 92 3.19 5.01 5.59
C TYR A 92 2.39 3.89 4.93
N ASP A 93 1.18 4.24 4.47
CA ASP A 93 0.18 3.31 3.93
C ASP A 93 0.68 2.55 2.69
N ASN A 94 1.59 3.16 1.93
CA ASN A 94 2.11 2.62 0.67
C ASN A 94 3.14 1.50 0.86
N LEU A 95 3.90 1.50 1.96
CA LEU A 95 4.90 0.45 2.23
C LEU A 95 4.26 -0.87 2.68
N ARG A 96 3.07 -0.83 3.28
CA ARG A 96 2.40 -2.02 3.83
C ARG A 96 1.44 -2.70 2.86
N ARG A 97 0.88 -1.96 1.88
CA ARG A 97 0.21 -2.58 0.71
C ARG A 97 1.16 -3.46 -0.10
N ASN A 98 2.44 -3.13 -0.13
CA ASN A 98 3.48 -3.97 -0.76
C ASN A 98 3.74 -5.28 0.00
N VAL A 99 3.49 -5.35 1.31
CA VAL A 99 3.68 -6.61 2.08
C VAL A 99 2.63 -7.66 1.70
N LEU A 100 1.45 -7.23 1.25
CA LEU A 100 0.42 -8.12 0.70
C LEU A 100 0.82 -8.69 -0.67
N ILE A 101 1.71 -8.05 -1.43
CA ILE A 101 2.20 -8.63 -2.70
C ILE A 101 2.93 -9.95 -2.44
N GLU A 102 3.66 -10.08 -1.33
CA GLU A 102 4.36 -11.32 -0.96
C GLU A 102 3.38 -12.51 -0.80
N VAL A 103 2.13 -12.25 -0.37
CA VAL A 103 1.14 -13.32 -0.25
C VAL A 103 0.64 -13.83 -1.59
N LEU A 104 0.89 -13.14 -2.70
CA LEU A 104 0.59 -13.65 -4.04
C LEU A 104 1.50 -14.81 -4.43
N SER A 105 2.65 -14.95 -3.78
CA SER A 105 3.58 -16.04 -4.03
C SER A 105 2.95 -17.40 -3.64
N PRO A 106 2.90 -18.38 -4.56
CA PRO A 106 2.39 -19.72 -4.26
C PRO A 106 3.16 -20.42 -3.13
N HIS A 107 4.44 -20.07 -2.93
CA HIS A 107 5.27 -20.63 -1.86
C HIS A 107 4.75 -20.29 -0.45
N HIS A 108 4.02 -19.18 -0.31
CA HIS A 108 3.45 -18.75 0.97
C HIS A 108 1.99 -19.15 1.15
N ALA A 109 1.34 -19.67 0.09
CA ALA A 109 -0.08 -19.96 0.07
C ALA A 109 -0.53 -20.86 1.23
N THR A 110 0.15 -21.98 1.48
CA THR A 110 -0.25 -22.92 2.55
C THR A 110 -0.23 -22.29 3.94
N ASN A 111 0.85 -21.55 4.26
CA ASN A 111 1.00 -20.92 5.56
C ASN A 111 0.02 -19.75 5.72
N PHE A 112 -0.19 -18.98 4.65
CA PHE A 112 -1.12 -17.87 4.65
C PHE A 112 -2.58 -18.34 4.78
N CYS A 113 -2.98 -19.38 4.06
CA CYS A 113 -4.29 -20.00 4.20
C CYS A 113 -4.55 -20.52 5.62
N ARG A 114 -3.55 -21.14 6.26
CA ARG A 114 -3.64 -21.55 7.66
C ARG A 114 -3.86 -20.35 8.59
N TYR A 115 -3.11 -19.27 8.36
CA TYR A 115 -3.24 -18.04 9.12
C TYR A 115 -4.62 -17.39 8.98
N LEU A 116 -5.15 -17.31 7.76
CA LEU A 116 -6.48 -16.74 7.49
C LEU A 116 -7.58 -17.53 8.20
N ARG A 117 -7.57 -18.85 8.12
CA ARG A 117 -8.54 -19.73 8.80
C ARG A 117 -8.51 -19.56 10.32
N TRP A 118 -7.32 -19.45 10.91
CA TRP A 118 -7.18 -19.21 12.35
C TRP A 118 -7.70 -17.82 12.75
N LYS A 119 -7.41 -16.80 11.94
CA LYS A 119 -7.70 -15.41 12.28
C LYS A 119 -9.14 -15.00 12.01
N PHE A 120 -9.74 -15.54 10.96
CA PHE A 120 -11.08 -15.17 10.50
C PHE A 120 -11.98 -16.42 10.42
N PRO A 121 -12.30 -17.06 11.56
CA PRO A 121 -13.07 -18.30 11.60
C PRO A 121 -14.53 -18.16 11.14
N ALA A 122 -14.99 -16.92 10.87
CA ALA A 122 -16.35 -16.63 10.42
C ALA A 122 -16.57 -16.89 8.91
N TYR A 123 -15.51 -17.15 8.15
CA TYR A 123 -15.57 -17.44 6.72
C TYR A 123 -15.26 -18.92 6.45
N ASP A 124 -15.91 -19.46 5.42
CA ASP A 124 -15.78 -20.87 5.02
C ASP A 124 -14.55 -21.08 4.14
N ASP A 125 -14.31 -20.16 3.21
CA ASP A 125 -13.20 -20.18 2.26
C ASP A 125 -12.54 -18.79 2.15
N PHE A 126 -11.39 -18.73 1.49
CA PHE A 126 -10.76 -17.45 1.13
C PHE A 126 -10.28 -17.46 -0.32
N ALA A 127 -10.24 -16.30 -0.95
CA ALA A 127 -9.63 -16.10 -2.26
C ALA A 127 -8.57 -15.00 -2.16
N VAL A 128 -7.37 -15.28 -2.66
CA VAL A 128 -6.28 -14.31 -2.78
C VAL A 128 -6.22 -13.89 -4.24
N VAL A 129 -6.37 -12.60 -4.48
CA VAL A 129 -6.49 -12.01 -5.82
C VAL A 129 -5.32 -11.08 -6.03
N GLU A 130 -4.62 -11.27 -7.14
CA GLU A 130 -3.70 -10.28 -7.67
C GLU A 130 -4.52 -9.26 -8.45
N ALA A 131 -4.58 -8.04 -7.93
CA ALA A 131 -5.27 -6.93 -8.54
C ALA A 131 -4.27 -5.88 -9.01
N GLY A 132 -4.64 -5.08 -9.98
CA GLY A 132 -3.76 -4.01 -10.42
C GLY A 132 -4.44 -2.98 -11.30
N TYR A 133 -3.88 -1.78 -11.25
CA TYR A 133 -4.16 -0.73 -12.21
C TYR A 133 -3.22 -0.93 -13.40
N PRO A 134 -3.75 -1.02 -14.63
CA PRO A 134 -2.91 -1.09 -15.82
C PRO A 134 -2.18 0.25 -16.06
N ASP A 135 -2.83 1.37 -15.73
CA ASP A 135 -2.26 2.71 -15.81
C ASP A 135 -2.97 3.65 -14.81
N VAL A 136 -2.31 4.01 -13.72
CA VAL A 136 -2.87 4.90 -12.69
C VAL A 136 -3.03 6.37 -13.16
N ILE A 137 -2.41 6.73 -14.28
CA ILE A 137 -2.44 8.09 -14.84
C ILE A 137 -3.56 8.20 -15.88
N ARG A 138 -3.67 7.21 -16.78
CA ARG A 138 -4.61 7.24 -17.91
C ARG A 138 -5.91 6.50 -17.64
N ALA A 139 -5.91 5.51 -16.74
CA ALA A 139 -7.07 4.67 -16.44
C ALA A 139 -7.20 4.42 -14.92
N PRO A 140 -7.34 5.47 -14.10
CA PRO A 140 -7.26 5.38 -12.64
C PRO A 140 -8.38 4.55 -11.99
N THR A 141 -9.45 4.23 -12.72
CA THR A 141 -10.59 3.44 -12.22
C THR A 141 -10.62 2.02 -12.78
N GLN A 142 -9.74 1.67 -13.73
CA GLN A 142 -9.68 0.32 -14.26
C GLN A 142 -8.84 -0.54 -13.31
N VAL A 143 -9.49 -1.50 -12.66
CA VAL A 143 -8.81 -2.52 -11.85
C VAL A 143 -9.02 -3.86 -12.52
N GLY A 144 -7.93 -4.43 -13.02
CA GLY A 144 -7.90 -5.83 -13.44
C GLY A 144 -7.57 -6.72 -12.25
N GLY A 145 -8.07 -7.95 -12.24
CA GLY A 145 -7.75 -8.90 -11.18
C GLY A 145 -7.78 -10.35 -11.66
N ARG A 146 -6.87 -11.16 -11.11
CA ARG A 146 -6.85 -12.62 -11.29
C ARG A 146 -6.75 -13.29 -9.93
N VAL A 147 -7.50 -14.37 -9.73
CA VAL A 147 -7.36 -15.20 -8.53
C VAL A 147 -5.98 -15.86 -8.60
N ALA A 148 -5.12 -15.55 -7.62
CA ALA A 148 -3.81 -16.16 -7.48
C ALA A 148 -3.94 -17.58 -6.92
N TYR A 149 -4.73 -17.74 -5.85
CA TYR A 149 -5.10 -19.05 -5.29
C TYR A 149 -6.28 -18.93 -4.32
N THR A 150 -6.90 -20.06 -4.01
CA THR A 150 -7.98 -20.17 -3.02
C THR A 150 -7.52 -20.96 -1.80
N CYS A 151 -8.05 -20.60 -0.63
CA CYS A 151 -7.81 -21.26 0.65
C CYS A 151 -9.01 -22.09 1.09
N GLY A 152 -9.57 -22.89 0.19
CA GLY A 152 -10.73 -23.73 0.49
C GLY A 152 -10.44 -25.22 0.52
N THR A 153 -11.48 -26.02 0.75
CA THR A 153 -11.48 -27.46 0.47
C THR A 153 -11.85 -27.76 -0.99
N ARG A 154 -12.40 -26.79 -1.72
CA ARG A 154 -12.62 -26.87 -3.17
C ARG A 154 -11.43 -26.32 -3.93
N SER A 155 -10.75 -27.23 -4.62
CA SER A 155 -9.61 -26.96 -5.49
C SER A 155 -10.04 -26.06 -6.67
N PRO A 156 -9.22 -25.08 -7.09
CA PRO A 156 -9.53 -24.23 -8.25
C PRO A 156 -9.22 -25.00 -9.54
N LEU A 157 -10.16 -25.83 -10.00
CA LEU A 157 -10.10 -26.47 -11.31
C LEU A 157 -11.52 -26.86 -11.76
N GLU A 158 -12.44 -25.90 -11.75
CA GLU A 158 -13.69 -26.01 -12.51
C GLU A 158 -14.10 -24.59 -12.94
N THR A 159 -13.54 -24.18 -14.07
CA THR A 159 -14.07 -23.07 -14.85
C THR A 159 -15.31 -23.61 -15.58
N PRO A 160 -16.50 -23.03 -15.44
CA PRO A 160 -17.57 -23.33 -16.38
C PRO A 160 -17.22 -22.62 -17.70
N GLY A 161 -16.99 -23.43 -18.74
CA GLY A 161 -17.07 -22.99 -20.13
C GLY A 161 -18.50 -22.84 -20.59
#